data_AF-A0A4Q0ZIH0-F1
#
_entry.id   AF-A0A4Q0ZIH0-F1
#
_cell.length_a   1.000
_cell.length_b   1.000
_cell.length_c   1.000
_cell.angle_alpha   90.00
_cell.angle_beta   90.00
_cell.angle_gamma   90.00
#
_symmetry.space_group_name_H-M   'P 1'
#
loop_
_entity.id
_entity.type
_entity.pdbx_description
1 polymer ?
#
loop_
_entity_poly.entity_id
_entity_poly.type
_entity_poly.pdbx_seq_one_letter_code
_entity_poly.pdbx_strand_id
1 'polypeptide(L)'
;MSIFALQSLAGGFLDEDLVHFNKNFDDWCIQFDTYEEAKDIVQTLENEESIDIVEITPLTYPKYFFNSLQGTIYATRQIEDEIICVVEPFIGSSFRIAKCNLKTKNVRLTKTRYKTIPSIEGAFSNYGE
;
A
#
# COMPACT_ATOMS: atom_id res chain seq x y z
N MET A 1 4.96 0.25 15.54
CA MET A 1 4.75 -1.17 15.22
C MET A 1 5.03 -1.27 13.74
N SER A 2 6.16 -1.87 13.40
CA SER A 2 6.49 -2.19 12.01
C SER A 2 5.84 -3.52 11.68
N ILE A 3 5.36 -3.67 10.45
CA ILE A 3 4.77 -4.90 9.95
C ILE A 3 5.65 -5.32 8.79
N PHE A 4 6.20 -6.52 8.83
CA PHE A 4 6.95 -7.10 7.73
C PHE A 4 6.15 -8.25 7.13
N ALA A 5 6.24 -8.42 5.81
CA ALA A 5 5.58 -9.48 5.09
C ALA A 5 6.51 -10.08 4.03
N LEU A 6 6.17 -11.27 3.54
CA LEU A 6 6.91 -11.95 2.49
C LEU A 6 6.22 -11.73 1.16
N GLN A 7 6.91 -11.08 0.22
CA GLN A 7 6.41 -10.76 -1.11
C GLN A 7 7.15 -11.57 -2.17
N SER A 8 6.43 -12.19 -3.11
CA SER A 8 7.09 -12.80 -4.26
C SER A 8 7.66 -11.73 -5.18
N LEU A 9 8.79 -12.00 -5.85
CA LEU A 9 9.32 -11.16 -6.93
C LEU A 9 8.31 -10.96 -8.08
N ALA A 10 7.38 -11.90 -8.28
CA ALA A 10 6.30 -11.78 -9.27
C ALA A 10 5.10 -10.93 -8.76
N GLY A 11 5.17 -10.47 -7.51
CA GLY A 11 4.11 -9.79 -6.78
C GLY A 11 3.22 -10.75 -5.98
N GLY A 12 2.51 -10.18 -5.00
CA GLY A 12 1.66 -10.92 -4.06
C GLY A 12 2.38 -11.32 -2.77
N PHE A 13 1.62 -11.65 -1.74
CA PHE A 13 2.04 -11.83 -0.35
C PHE A 13 1.77 -13.24 0.13
N LEU A 14 2.74 -13.87 0.78
CA LEU A 14 2.59 -15.23 1.28
C LEU A 14 1.47 -15.29 2.34
N ASP A 15 0.59 -16.28 2.22
CA ASP A 15 -0.46 -16.55 3.20
C ASP A 15 0.10 -17.08 4.53
N GLU A 16 -0.72 -17.05 5.57
CA GLU A 16 -0.36 -17.55 6.91
C GLU A 16 -0.01 -19.04 6.93
N ASP A 17 -0.55 -19.82 5.99
CA ASP A 17 -0.29 -21.25 5.83
C ASP A 17 1.04 -21.55 5.11
N LEU A 18 1.72 -20.52 4.57
CA LEU A 18 2.98 -20.62 3.82
C LEU A 18 2.86 -21.40 2.50
N VAL A 19 1.68 -21.41 1.88
CA VAL A 19 1.39 -22.20 0.67
C VAL A 19 1.15 -21.31 -0.56
N HIS A 20 0.40 -20.22 -0.43
CA HIS A 20 -0.04 -19.41 -1.58
C HIS A 20 0.35 -17.94 -1.45
N PHE A 21 0.53 -17.28 -2.59
CA PHE A 21 0.73 -15.83 -2.66
C PHE A 21 -0.59 -15.12 -3.02
N ASN A 22 -1.12 -14.36 -2.07
CA ASN A 22 -2.29 -13.50 -2.22
C ASN A 22 -1.93 -12.24 -3.01
N LYS A 23 -2.78 -11.85 -3.97
CA LYS A 23 -2.51 -10.68 -4.81
C LYS A 23 -2.38 -9.37 -4.02
N ASN A 24 -3.13 -9.23 -2.93
CA ASN A 24 -3.12 -8.06 -2.07
C ASN A 24 -2.66 -8.46 -0.67
N PHE A 25 -2.05 -7.53 0.05
CA PHE A 25 -1.76 -7.71 1.46
C PHE A 25 -3.03 -7.48 2.28
N ASP A 26 -3.39 -8.46 3.12
CA ASP A 26 -4.55 -8.48 3.99
C ASP A 26 -4.28 -9.30 5.27
N ASP A 27 -5.32 -9.49 6.08
CA ASP A 27 -5.23 -10.18 7.37
C ASP A 27 -4.91 -11.69 7.26
N TRP A 28 -4.97 -12.29 6.07
CA TRP A 28 -4.60 -13.69 5.83
C TRP A 28 -3.16 -13.86 5.34
N CYS A 29 -2.45 -12.75 5.13
CA CYS A 29 -1.04 -12.77 4.78
C CYS A 29 -0.21 -12.89 6.06
N ILE A 30 0.90 -13.63 6.00
CA ILE A 30 1.81 -13.74 7.14
C ILE A 30 2.43 -12.38 7.48
N GLN A 31 2.53 -12.08 8.78
CA GLN A 31 3.04 -10.82 9.29
C GLN A 31 4.08 -11.05 10.39
N PHE A 32 5.11 -10.22 10.40
CA PHE A 32 6.17 -10.24 11.41
C PHE A 32 6.35 -8.87 12.04
N ASP A 33 6.69 -8.85 13.32
CA ASP A 33 6.99 -7.61 14.05
C ASP A 33 8.41 -7.12 13.74
N THR A 34 9.30 -8.02 13.33
CA THR A 34 10.69 -7.71 13.02
C THR A 34 11.17 -8.31 11.69
N TYR A 35 12.15 -7.66 11.10
CA TYR A 35 12.81 -8.15 9.89
C TYR A 35 13.50 -9.50 10.11
N GLU A 36 14.11 -9.71 11.28
CA GLU A 36 14.84 -10.94 11.59
C GLU A 36 13.90 -12.15 11.68
N GLU A 37 12.72 -12.01 12.29
CA GLU A 37 11.70 -13.07 12.30
C GLU A 37 11.24 -13.43 10.88
N ALA A 38 11.00 -12.42 10.03
CA ALA A 38 10.63 -12.66 8.63
C ALA A 38 11.74 -13.41 7.88
N LYS A 39 12.99 -13.05 8.14
CA LYS A 39 14.17 -13.66 7.52
C LYS A 39 14.37 -15.11 7.96
N ASP A 40 14.18 -15.41 9.23
CA ASP A 40 14.25 -16.77 9.75
C ASP A 40 13.23 -17.68 9.03
N ILE A 41 12.00 -17.18 8.77
CA ILE A 41 11.01 -17.93 8.00
C ILE A 41 11.42 -18.09 6.53
N VAL A 42 11.89 -17.03 5.86
CA VAL A 42 12.30 -17.11 4.44
C VAL A 42 13.34 -18.20 4.22
N GLN A 43 14.31 -18.33 5.12
CA GLN A 43 15.38 -19.34 5.04
C GLN A 43 14.89 -20.78 5.18
N THR A 44 13.65 -20.99 5.64
CA THR A 44 13.03 -22.33 5.70
C THR A 44 12.25 -22.70 4.42
N LEU A 45 12.02 -21.74 3.52
CA LEU A 45 11.22 -21.94 2.32
C LEU A 45 12.10 -22.41 1.16
N GLU A 46 11.61 -23.38 0.37
CA GLU A 46 12.35 -23.96 -0.76
C GLU A 46 12.70 -22.94 -1.86
N ASN A 47 11.94 -21.85 -1.96
CA ASN A 47 12.08 -20.84 -3.01
C ASN A 47 12.53 -19.48 -2.47
N GLU A 48 13.40 -19.47 -1.45
CA GLU A 48 13.87 -18.24 -0.77
C GLU A 48 14.34 -17.14 -1.74
N GLU A 49 15.04 -17.48 -2.82
CA GLU A 49 15.57 -16.53 -3.82
C GLU A 49 14.48 -15.76 -4.58
N SER A 50 13.23 -16.23 -4.52
CA SER A 50 12.08 -15.63 -5.19
C SER A 50 11.19 -14.79 -4.26
N ILE A 51 11.64 -14.60 -3.01
CA ILE A 51 10.87 -13.97 -1.94
C ILE A 51 11.67 -12.79 -1.37
N ASP A 52 11.05 -11.61 -1.38
CA ASP A 52 11.54 -10.42 -0.71
C ASP A 52 10.80 -10.19 0.62
N ILE A 53 11.51 -9.68 1.62
CA ILE A 53 10.92 -9.18 2.87
C ILE A 53 10.63 -7.70 2.68
N VAL A 54 9.36 -7.31 2.83
CA VAL A 54 8.92 -5.94 2.63
C VAL A 54 8.31 -5.36 3.90
N GLU A 55 8.65 -4.10 4.20
CA GLU A 55 8.00 -3.36 5.28
C GLU A 55 6.65 -2.80 4.80
N ILE A 56 5.60 -3.20 5.50
CA ILE A 56 4.23 -2.75 5.26
C ILE A 56 3.99 -1.48 6.05
N THR A 57 3.88 -0.36 5.33
CA THR A 57 3.62 0.96 5.91
C THR A 57 2.37 1.58 5.29
N PRO A 58 1.72 2.56 5.94
CA PRO A 58 0.65 3.33 5.33
C PRO A 58 1.06 4.04 4.02
N LEU A 59 2.36 4.25 3.79
CA LEU A 59 2.87 4.86 2.58
C LEU A 59 3.00 3.84 1.44
N THR A 60 3.49 2.64 1.72
CA THR A 60 3.70 1.57 0.73
C THR A 60 2.41 0.79 0.43
N TYR A 61 1.57 0.54 1.44
CA TYR A 61 0.35 -0.26 1.34
C TYR A 61 -0.86 0.42 2.00
N PRO A 62 -1.26 1.63 1.57
CA PRO A 62 -2.32 2.41 2.23
C PRO A 62 -3.69 1.69 2.29
N LYS A 63 -4.02 0.81 1.34
CA LYS A 63 -5.31 0.10 1.35
C LYS A 63 -5.50 -0.78 2.57
N TYR A 64 -4.41 -1.37 3.07
CA TYR A 64 -4.43 -2.17 4.29
C TYR A 64 -4.75 -1.32 5.53
N PHE A 65 -4.19 -0.11 5.60
CA PHE A 65 -4.40 0.80 6.73
C PHE A 65 -5.69 1.63 6.64
N PHE A 66 -6.30 1.70 5.47
CA PHE A 66 -7.44 2.56 5.18
C PHE A 66 -8.50 1.79 4.37
N ASN A 67 -9.32 0.99 5.05
CA ASN A 67 -10.32 0.11 4.41
C ASN A 67 -11.34 0.84 3.51
N SER A 68 -11.56 2.13 3.72
CA SER A 68 -12.43 2.96 2.86
C SER A 68 -11.72 3.51 1.60
N LEU A 69 -10.41 3.29 1.46
CA LEU A 69 -9.63 3.70 0.30
C LEU A 69 -9.83 2.69 -0.84
N GLN A 70 -10.56 3.10 -1.86
CA GLN A 70 -10.85 2.28 -3.04
C GLN A 70 -10.17 2.83 -4.30
N GLY A 71 -10.08 1.99 -5.32
CA GLY A 71 -9.49 2.32 -6.62
C GLY A 71 -8.01 1.95 -6.75
N THR A 72 -7.40 2.30 -7.87
CA THR A 72 -5.98 2.11 -8.14
C THR A 72 -5.20 3.29 -7.56
N ILE A 73 -4.12 3.02 -6.82
CA ILE A 73 -3.25 4.06 -6.26
C ILE A 73 -1.99 4.15 -7.11
N TYR A 74 -1.62 5.36 -7.52
CA TYR A 74 -0.48 5.60 -8.40
C TYR A 74 0.71 6.22 -7.68
N ALA A 75 0.43 7.01 -6.65
CA ALA A 75 1.45 7.68 -5.86
C ALA A 75 0.91 7.91 -4.45
N THR A 76 1.82 7.91 -3.48
CA THR A 76 1.54 8.21 -2.07
C THR A 76 2.59 9.19 -1.55
N ARG A 77 2.18 10.06 -0.64
CA ARG A 77 3.08 10.97 0.09
C ARG A 77 2.52 11.18 1.49
N GLN A 78 3.40 11.24 2.48
CA GLN A 78 3.01 11.65 3.83
C GLN A 78 3.16 13.17 3.99
N ILE A 79 2.14 13.80 4.56
CA ILE A 79 2.15 15.20 4.98
C ILE A 79 1.51 15.27 6.36
N GLU A 80 2.30 15.67 7.35
CA GLU A 80 1.89 15.65 8.77
C GLU A 80 1.27 14.28 9.16
N ASP A 81 0.03 14.29 9.66
CA ASP A 81 -0.75 13.12 10.07
C ASP A 81 -1.62 12.55 8.93
N GLU A 82 -1.36 12.89 7.67
CA GLU A 82 -2.12 12.40 6.51
C GLU A 82 -1.23 11.68 5.48
N ILE A 83 -1.76 10.58 4.92
CA ILE A 83 -1.26 9.98 3.69
C ILE A 83 -2.11 10.49 2.54
N ILE A 84 -1.46 11.21 1.64
CA ILE A 84 -2.04 11.75 0.41
C ILE A 84 -1.81 10.74 -0.70
N CYS A 85 -2.88 10.30 -1.36
CA CYS A 85 -2.80 9.34 -2.46
C CYS A 85 -3.34 9.93 -3.76
N VAL A 86 -2.64 9.67 -4.87
CA VAL A 86 -3.19 9.81 -6.22
C VAL A 86 -3.99 8.54 -6.51
N VAL A 87 -5.31 8.69 -6.72
CA VAL A 87 -6.21 7.55 -6.93
C VAL A 87 -7.01 7.66 -8.22
N GLU A 88 -7.18 6.52 -8.89
CA GLU A 88 -8.21 6.30 -9.91
C GLU A 88 -9.30 5.41 -9.29
N PRO A 89 -10.49 5.95 -8.94
CA PRO A 89 -11.53 5.19 -8.23
C PRO A 89 -11.96 3.89 -8.93
N PHE A 90 -12.04 3.90 -10.26
CA PHE A 90 -12.26 2.74 -11.11
C PHE A 90 -11.60 2.96 -12.47
N ILE A 91 -11.25 1.88 -13.17
CA ILE A 91 -10.51 1.95 -14.44
C ILE A 91 -11.23 2.87 -15.44
N GLY A 92 -10.50 3.85 -15.97
CA GLY A 92 -11.00 4.83 -16.94
C GLY A 92 -11.72 6.03 -16.31
N SER A 93 -11.76 6.13 -14.98
CA SER A 93 -12.32 7.29 -14.28
C SER A 93 -11.34 8.47 -14.21
N SER A 94 -11.84 9.64 -13.85
CA SER A 94 -10.96 10.77 -13.54
C SER A 94 -10.20 10.53 -12.24
N PHE A 95 -8.91 10.83 -12.25
CA PHE A 95 -8.04 10.78 -11.08
C PHE A 95 -8.47 11.79 -10.02
N ARG A 96 -8.25 11.45 -8.76
CA ARG A 96 -8.56 12.29 -7.59
C ARG A 96 -7.45 12.17 -6.55
N ILE A 97 -7.38 13.15 -5.67
CA ILE A 97 -6.51 13.07 -4.50
C ILE A 97 -7.33 12.51 -3.34
N ALA A 98 -6.85 11.46 -2.70
CA ALA A 98 -7.38 10.94 -1.45
C ALA A 98 -6.54 11.45 -0.28
N LYS A 99 -7.20 11.91 0.78
CA LYS A 99 -6.58 12.21 2.07
C LYS A 99 -6.93 11.12 3.06
N CYS A 100 -5.92 10.47 3.62
CA CYS A 100 -6.08 9.36 4.56
C CYS A 100 -5.46 9.75 5.90
N ASN A 101 -6.29 9.98 6.91
CA ASN A 101 -5.83 10.49 8.21
C ASN A 101 -5.27 9.35 9.08
N LEU A 102 -4.00 9.41 9.45
CA LEU A 102 -3.29 8.34 10.18
C LEU A 102 -3.89 8.04 11.56
N LYS A 103 -4.46 9.05 12.23
CA LYS A 103 -5.05 8.96 13.58
C LYS A 103 -6.47 8.39 13.56
N THR A 104 -7.33 8.93 12.70
CA THR A 104 -8.76 8.58 12.65
C THR A 104 -9.10 7.48 11.64
N LYS A 105 -8.14 7.11 10.78
CA LYS A 105 -8.32 6.19 9.64
C LYS A 105 -9.35 6.65 8.60
N ASN A 106 -9.82 7.89 8.70
CA ASN A 106 -10.79 8.46 7.77
C ASN A 106 -10.15 8.75 6.41
N VAL A 107 -10.88 8.42 5.33
CA VAL A 107 -10.51 8.70 3.95
C VAL A 107 -11.45 9.74 3.35
N ARG A 108 -10.89 10.79 2.74
CA ARG A 108 -11.67 11.84 2.05
C ARG A 108 -11.08 12.12 0.67
N LEU A 109 -11.90 11.97 -0.36
CA LEU A 109 -11.53 12.35 -1.73
C LEU A 109 -11.77 13.85 -1.97
N THR A 110 -10.82 14.52 -2.63
CA THR A 110 -10.99 15.90 -3.05
C THR A 110 -12.11 16.04 -4.08
N LYS A 111 -12.79 17.19 -4.11
CA LYS A 111 -13.89 17.45 -5.07
C LYS A 111 -13.38 17.56 -6.51
N THR A 112 -12.16 18.07 -6.68
CA THR A 112 -11.49 18.22 -7.97
C THR A 112 -11.25 16.87 -8.62
N ARG A 113 -11.46 16.81 -9.94
CA ARG A 113 -11.25 15.63 -10.76
C ARG A 113 -10.25 15.98 -11.86
N TYR A 114 -9.30 15.10 -12.09
CA TYR A 114 -8.21 15.28 -13.04
C TYR A 114 -8.36 14.25 -14.16
N LYS A 115 -8.33 14.71 -15.41
CA LYS A 115 -8.53 13.80 -16.57
C LYS A 115 -7.27 13.02 -16.94
N THR A 116 -6.10 13.53 -16.58
CA THR A 116 -4.81 12.97 -17.01
C THR A 116 -3.84 12.88 -15.84
N ILE A 117 -2.91 11.93 -15.91
CA ILE A 117 -1.85 11.74 -14.91
C ILE A 117 -1.02 13.04 -14.70
N PRO A 118 -0.52 13.72 -15.75
CA PRO A 118 0.27 14.94 -15.55
C PRO A 118 -0.49 16.05 -14.80
N SER A 119 -1.81 16.15 -15.02
CA SER A 119 -2.62 17.17 -14.35
C SER A 119 -2.78 16.92 -12.86
N ILE A 120 -2.88 15.65 -12.43
CA ILE A 120 -2.94 15.32 -11.01
C ILE A 120 -1.56 15.31 -10.36
N GLU A 121 -0.51 14.92 -11.07
CA GLU A 121 0.87 14.99 -10.57
C GLU A 121 1.26 16.41 -10.18
N GLY A 122 0.95 17.40 -11.03
CA GLY A 122 1.19 18.81 -10.68
C GLY A 122 0.44 19.24 -9.41
N ALA A 123 -0.82 18.82 -9.25
CA ALA A 123 -1.60 19.13 -8.05
C ALA A 123 -1.13 18.36 -6.81
N PHE A 124 -0.62 17.14 -6.99
CA PHE A 124 -0.10 16.29 -5.95
C PHE A 124 1.26 16.79 -5.44
N SER A 125 2.16 17.19 -6.33
CA SER A 125 3.46 17.75 -5.97
C SER A 125 3.33 19.02 -5.13
N ASN A 126 2.44 19.93 -5.52
CA ASN A 126 2.19 21.19 -4.82
C ASN A 126 1.18 21.04 -3.66
N TYR A 127 0.78 19.81 -3.29
CA TYR A 127 -0.25 19.61 -2.27
C TYR A 127 0.25 20.01 -0.87
N GLY A 128 -0.28 21.09 -0.29
CA GLY A 128 0.11 21.54 1.05
C GLY A 128 1.21 22.62 1.06
N GLU A 129 1.65 23.06 -0.12
CA GLU A 129 2.26 24.40 -0.29
C GLU A 129 1.17 25.48 -0.30
#